data_AF-A0A520V0P1-F1
#
_entry.id   AF-A0A520V0P1-F1
#
_cell.length_a   1.000
_cell.length_b   1.000
_cell.length_c   1.000
_cell.angle_alpha   90.00
_cell.angle_beta   90.00
_cell.angle_gamma   90.00
#
_symmetry.space_group_name_H-M   'P 1'
#
loop_
_entity.id
_entity.type
_entity.pdbx_description
1 polymer ?
#
loop_
_entity_poly.entity_id
_entity_poly.type
_entity_poly.pdbx_seq_one_letter_code
_entity_poly.pdbx_strand_id
1 'polypeptide(L)'
;VDNFYKVGFTHTGLWAYMRHPNYTAEQSVWIVFYLFSIVATDIWLNWSIAGALLLVLLFKGSSDFSEEETSKKYPLYKKYLKEVGRFLPIKKKFKTNN
;
A
#
# COMPACT_ATOMS: atom_id res chain seq x y z
N VAL A 1 -29.77 0.12 -2.30
CA VAL A 1 -28.31 0.09 -2.52
C VAL A 1 -27.66 0.52 -1.22
N ASP A 2 -27.10 -0.43 -0.49
CA ASP A 2 -26.58 -0.26 0.87
C ASP A 2 -25.56 0.88 0.96
N ASN A 3 -25.51 1.55 2.12
CA ASN A 3 -24.66 2.72 2.39
C ASN A 3 -23.17 2.47 2.04
N PHE A 4 -22.76 1.20 2.03
CA PHE A 4 -21.45 0.72 1.60
C PHE A 4 -21.06 1.14 0.17
N TYR A 5 -21.94 0.94 -0.81
CA TYR A 5 -21.61 1.20 -2.22
C TYR A 5 -21.59 2.68 -2.57
N LYS A 6 -22.21 3.54 -1.75
CA LYS A 6 -22.19 5.00 -1.95
C LYS A 6 -20.80 5.61 -1.80
N VAL A 7 -19.88 4.94 -1.10
CA VAL A 7 -18.51 5.41 -0.88
C VAL A 7 -17.68 5.36 -2.17
N GLY A 8 -17.97 4.40 -3.05
CA GLY A 8 -17.35 4.30 -4.38
C GLY A 8 -15.93 3.71 -4.40
N PHE A 9 -15.36 3.32 -3.26
CA PHE A 9 -14.07 2.63 -3.18
C PHE A 9 -14.02 1.62 -2.03
N THR A 10 -13.11 0.64 -2.12
CA THR A 10 -12.89 -0.38 -1.09
C THR A 10 -12.27 0.25 0.16
N HIS A 11 -12.96 0.12 1.29
CA HIS A 11 -12.58 0.79 2.54
C HIS A 11 -12.76 -0.10 3.79
N THR A 12 -13.06 -1.37 3.59
CA THR A 12 -13.31 -2.38 4.63
C THR A 12 -12.27 -3.50 4.60
N GLY A 13 -12.27 -4.38 5.60
CA GLY A 13 -11.25 -5.44 5.72
C GLY A 13 -9.85 -4.86 5.92
N LEU A 14 -8.86 -5.42 5.21
CA LEU A 14 -7.47 -4.92 5.24
C LEU A 14 -7.35 -3.46 4.76
N TRP A 15 -8.19 -3.07 3.81
CA TRP A 15 -8.26 -1.71 3.27
C TRP A 15 -8.74 -0.69 4.31
N ALA A 16 -9.35 -1.10 5.41
CA ALA A 16 -9.66 -0.18 6.50
C ALA A 16 -8.40 0.26 7.27
N TYR A 17 -7.32 -0.52 7.22
CA TYR A 17 -6.10 -0.33 8.03
C TYR A 17 -4.90 0.17 7.19
N MET A 18 -4.82 -0.23 5.92
CA MET A 18 -3.81 0.26 4.98
C MET A 18 -4.41 0.41 3.58
N ARG A 19 -3.91 1.34 2.77
CA ARG A 19 -4.55 1.64 1.47
C ARG A 19 -4.22 0.64 0.37
N HIS A 20 -3.02 0.06 0.40
CA HIS A 20 -2.56 -0.91 -0.59
C HIS A 20 -1.99 -2.17 0.07
N PRO A 21 -2.82 -2.99 0.75
CA PRO A 21 -2.34 -4.22 1.41
C PRO A 21 -1.71 -5.22 0.43
N ASN A 22 -2.20 -5.25 -0.80
CA ASN A 22 -1.63 -6.02 -1.90
C ASN A 22 -0.21 -5.55 -2.26
N TYR A 23 0.02 -4.23 -2.35
CA TYR A 23 1.34 -3.69 -2.68
C TYR A 23 2.33 -3.96 -1.54
N THR A 24 1.87 -3.83 -0.29
CA THR A 24 2.69 -4.17 0.88
C THR A 24 3.09 -5.64 0.88
N ALA A 25 2.17 -6.56 0.55
CA ALA A 25 2.46 -7.98 0.48
C ALA A 25 3.51 -8.28 -0.59
N GLU A 26 3.34 -7.73 -1.80
CA GLU A 26 4.30 -7.89 -2.90
C GLU A 26 5.68 -7.36 -2.50
N GLN A 27 5.76 -6.11 -2.03
CA GLN A 27 7.03 -5.52 -1.54
C GLN A 27 7.69 -6.39 -0.47
N SER A 28 6.89 -6.94 0.46
CA SER A 28 7.39 -7.78 1.55
C SER A 28 7.98 -9.09 1.05
N VAL A 29 7.35 -9.74 0.05
CA VAL A 29 7.88 -10.97 -0.57
C VAL A 29 9.25 -10.72 -1.19
N TRP A 30 9.41 -9.62 -1.93
CA TRP A 30 10.69 -9.29 -2.57
C TRP A 30 11.77 -8.86 -1.59
N ILE A 31 11.40 -8.16 -0.52
CA ILE A 31 12.33 -7.84 0.58
C ILE A 31 12.78 -9.12 1.27
N VAL A 32 11.88 -10.07 1.53
CA VAL A 32 12.23 -11.36 2.14
C VAL A 32 13.15 -12.19 1.22
N PHE A 33 12.90 -12.21 -0.09
CA PHE A 33 13.83 -12.83 -1.04
C PHE A 33 15.22 -12.18 -1.04
N TYR A 34 15.28 -10.86 -0.90
CA TYR A 34 16.55 -10.17 -0.72
C TYR A 34 17.25 -10.58 0.59
N LEU A 35 16.52 -10.70 1.70
CA LEU A 35 17.08 -11.17 2.97
C LEU A 35 17.62 -12.61 2.86
N PHE A 36 16.96 -13.49 2.10
CA PHE A 36 17.50 -14.82 1.82
C PHE A 36 18.82 -14.78 1.06
N SER A 37 19.01 -13.83 0.13
CA SER A 37 20.28 -13.70 -0.59
C SER A 37 21.41 -13.26 0.35
N ILE A 38 21.12 -12.38 1.31
CA ILE A 38 22.09 -11.98 2.36
C ILE A 38 22.48 -13.21 3.19
N VAL A 39 21.50 -13.95 3.72
CA VAL A 39 21.76 -15.12 4.57
C VAL A 39 22.52 -16.22 3.83
N ALA A 40 22.26 -16.41 2.54
CA ALA A 40 22.94 -17.43 1.74
C ALA A 40 24.38 -17.06 1.32
N THR A 41 24.72 -15.77 1.31
CA THR A 41 26.02 -15.28 0.80
C THR A 41 26.90 -14.61 1.86
N ASP A 42 26.35 -14.28 3.03
CA ASP A 42 26.93 -13.39 4.04
C ASP A 42 27.29 -11.98 3.52
N ILE A 43 26.81 -11.61 2.32
CA ILE A 43 27.02 -10.30 1.72
C ILE A 43 25.79 -9.43 1.96
N TRP A 44 25.94 -8.49 2.89
CA TRP A 44 24.88 -7.55 3.31
C TRP A 44 24.36 -6.64 2.18
N LEU A 45 25.23 -6.26 1.25
CA LEU A 45 24.89 -5.42 0.10
C LEU A 45 25.31 -6.12 -1.18
N ASN A 46 24.35 -6.74 -1.86
CA ASN A 46 24.59 -7.40 -3.14
C ASN A 46 23.66 -6.84 -4.22
N TRP A 47 23.98 -7.13 -5.49
CA TRP A 47 23.31 -6.52 -6.64
C TRP A 47 21.80 -6.84 -6.72
N SER A 48 21.34 -7.92 -6.06
CA SER A 48 19.91 -8.28 -6.04
C SER A 48 19.04 -7.26 -5.28
N ILE A 49 19.62 -6.39 -4.44
CA ILE A 49 18.88 -5.30 -3.79
C ILE A 49 18.22 -4.36 -4.80
N ALA A 50 18.81 -4.22 -6.00
CA ALA A 50 18.28 -3.40 -7.06
C ALA A 50 16.85 -3.82 -7.44
N GLY A 51 16.57 -5.12 -7.48
CA GLY A 51 15.23 -5.63 -7.79
C GLY A 51 14.19 -5.20 -6.75
N ALA A 52 14.49 -5.40 -5.46
CA ALA A 52 13.60 -5.01 -4.37
C ALA A 52 13.39 -3.48 -4.31
N LEU A 53 14.45 -2.69 -4.48
CA LEU A 53 14.37 -1.22 -4.48
C LEU A 53 13.57 -0.67 -5.67
N LEU A 54 13.83 -1.16 -6.88
CA LEU A 54 13.11 -0.74 -8.08
C LEU A 54 11.62 -1.04 -7.96
N LEU A 55 11.27 -2.19 -7.38
CA LEU A 55 9.88 -2.56 -7.16
C LEU A 55 9.18 -1.65 -6.14
N VAL A 56 9.84 -1.32 -5.03
CA VAL A 56 9.30 -0.36 -4.04
C VAL A 56 9.06 1.01 -4.68
N LEU A 57 10.00 1.49 -5.50
CA LEU A 57 9.85 2.76 -6.23
C LEU A 57 8.71 2.71 -7.24
N LEU A 58 8.57 1.60 -7.97
CA LEU A 58 7.48 1.39 -8.92
C LEU A 58 6.11 1.47 -8.22
N PHE A 59 5.94 0.75 -7.10
CA PHE A 59 4.69 0.77 -6.34
C PHE A 59 4.41 2.13 -5.71
N LYS A 60 5.44 2.87 -5.28
CA LYS A 60 5.27 4.25 -4.82
C LYS A 60 4.68 5.12 -5.94
N GLY A 61 5.29 5.13 -7.12
CA GLY A 61 4.81 5.90 -8.27
C GLY A 61 3.42 5.48 -8.75
N SER A 62 3.16 4.17 -8.84
CA SER A 62 1.85 3.62 -9.19
C SER A 62 0.77 4.06 -8.19
N SER A 63 1.06 3.96 -6.88
CA SER A 63 0.13 4.37 -5.83
C SER A 63 -0.15 5.88 -5.84
N ASP A 64 0.86 6.71 -6.12
CA ASP A 64 0.68 8.18 -6.21
C ASP A 64 -0.29 8.53 -7.34
N PHE A 65 -0.08 7.95 -8.52
CA PHE A 65 -0.95 8.17 -9.69
C PHE A 65 -2.39 7.70 -9.45
N SER A 66 -2.56 6.47 -8.97
CA SER A 66 -3.89 5.91 -8.72
C SER A 66 -4.65 6.64 -7.61
N GLU A 67 -3.95 7.07 -6.54
CA GLU A 67 -4.56 7.83 -5.45
C GLU A 67 -5.00 9.23 -5.89
N GLU A 68 -4.22 9.90 -6.74
CA GLU A 68 -4.58 11.20 -7.30
C GLU A 68 -5.86 11.11 -8.13
N GLU A 69 -5.93 10.14 -9.04
CA GLU A 69 -7.10 9.95 -9.91
C GLU A 69 -8.34 9.53 -9.11
N THR A 70 -8.19 8.67 -8.11
CA THR A 70 -9.28 8.23 -7.23
C THR A 70 -9.79 9.39 -6.37
N SER A 71 -8.90 10.26 -5.90
CA SER A 71 -9.23 11.46 -5.10
C SER A 71 -10.05 12.49 -5.88
N LYS A 72 -9.89 12.55 -7.21
CA LYS A 72 -10.72 13.37 -8.10
C LYS A 72 -12.13 12.81 -8.24
N LYS A 73 -12.28 11.48 -8.31
CA LYS A 73 -13.56 10.78 -8.51
C LYS A 73 -14.40 10.67 -7.24
N TYR A 74 -13.76 10.44 -6.09
CA TYR A 74 -14.46 10.14 -4.83
C TYR A 74 -14.07 11.15 -3.74
N PRO A 75 -14.94 12.12 -3.39
CA PRO A 75 -14.62 13.15 -2.39
C PRO A 75 -14.22 12.59 -1.02
N LEU A 76 -14.85 11.50 -0.59
CA LEU A 76 -14.54 10.80 0.68
C LEU A 76 -13.14 10.17 0.68
N TYR A 77 -12.53 9.95 -0.48
CA TYR A 77 -11.19 9.39 -0.57
C TYR A 77 -10.13 10.32 0.03
N LYS A 78 -10.36 11.65 0.00
CA LYS A 78 -9.47 12.62 0.67
C LYS A 78 -9.44 12.41 2.19
N LYS A 79 -10.56 12.03 2.81
CA LYS A 79 -10.62 11.64 4.23
C LYS A 79 -9.82 10.35 4.45
N TYR A 80 -10.04 9.35 3.58
CA TYR A 80 -9.36 8.06 3.63
C TYR A 80 -7.82 8.19 3.55
N LEU A 81 -7.29 9.03 2.65
CA LEU A 81 -5.86 9.32 2.54
C LEU A 81 -5.24 9.90 3.83
N LYS A 82 -6.01 10.71 4.57
CA LYS A 82 -5.55 11.31 5.84
C LYS A 82 -5.54 10.29 6.97
N GLU A 83 -6.58 9.45 7.05
CA GLU A 83 -6.82 8.53 8.16
C GLU A 83 -6.04 7.22 8.07
N VAL A 84 -5.85 6.68 6.86
CA VAL A 84 -5.28 5.34 6.64
C VAL A 84 -3.86 5.45 6.09
N GLY A 85 -2.94 4.61 6.57
CA GLY A 85 -1.56 4.56 6.08
C GLY A 85 -1.46 3.94 4.68
N ARG A 86 -0.47 4.35 3.87
CA ARG A 86 -0.35 3.88 2.48
C ARG A 86 -0.03 2.38 2.39
N PHE A 87 1.11 1.98 2.97
CA PHE A 87 1.61 0.60 2.96
C PHE A 87 1.60 -0.06 4.33
N LEU A 88 1.73 0.71 5.41
CA LEU A 88 1.79 0.18 6.78
C LEU A 88 0.58 0.65 7.59
N PRO A 89 0.04 -0.19 8.50
CA PRO A 89 -1.12 0.12 9.32
C PRO A 89 -0.76 1.00 10.54
N ILE A 90 -0.06 2.10 10.30
CA ILE A 90 0.50 2.98 11.37
C ILE A 90 -0.56 3.97 11.88
N LYS A 91 -1.59 4.23 11.08
CA LYS A 91 -2.61 5.24 11.39
C LYS A 91 -3.91 4.60 11.91
N LYS A 92 -5.01 5.34 11.81
CA LYS A 92 -6.32 4.94 12.33
C LYS A 92 -7.03 4.05 11.33
N LYS A 93 -7.90 3.17 11.83
CA LYS A 93 -8.87 2.44 11.01
C LYS A 93 -9.87 3.43 10.40
N PHE A 94 -10.08 3.37 9.10
CA PHE A 94 -11.07 4.21 8.42
C PHE A 94 -12.49 3.95 8.93
N LYS A 95 -13.25 5.03 9.09
CA LYS A 95 -14.67 4.96 9.39
C LYS A 95 -15.44 5.92 8.47
N THR A 96 -16.35 5.34 7.69
CA THR A 96 -17.41 6.07 7.01
C THR A 96 -18.41 6.45 8.10
N ASN A 97 -18.40 7.71 8.56
CA ASN A 97 -19.39 8.14 9.55
C ASN A 97 -20.77 7.97 8.91
N ASN A 98 -21.68 7.26 9.58
CA ASN A 98 -23.11 7.30 9.27
C ASN A 98 -23.65 8.68 9.61
#